data_AF-A0A540KJ50-F1
#
_entry.id   AF-A0A540KJ50-F1
#
_cell.length_a   1.000
_cell.length_b   1.000
_cell.length_c   1.000
_cell.angle_alpha   90.00
_cell.angle_beta   90.00
_cell.angle_gamma   90.00
#
_symmetry.space_group_name_H-M   'P 1'
#
loop_
_entity.id
_entity.type
_entity.pdbx_description
1 polymer ?
#
loop_
_entity_poly.entity_id
_entity_poly.type
_entity_poly.pdbx_seq_one_letter_code
_entity_poly.pdbx_strand_id
1 'polypeptide(L)'
;MVDMERTELKESDSTGLDNGITPDRSTSMWLVENLEEMDQRIKQMMKLIKEDGDSLPKNDEAFYQKKPELVEEFHRMYRSLAGCYEHLTKEHKGLGDSEYGFDQGSPLLTPDAKHGLHKSGHQVVGLGISPSSDGSSPALSLKNGSESSSSSSLGSESESLNFPVSNYLVPPPNDDFDSQGWQQKITELETELSSVRGKLQMREADLKMEKMRVFELQNQRVELESLASDRENEIGRLLGDLEVTKERRKGLDKEIVKLKDEHAHRISEGAHQMQGLEAQLDLERKYVSELEERIVRYNADILSRDLEVMQLKSALHDAQEQFSLEKANLQADISSFSEKQVLLDTRVEELSFKSKSLDDEIRQCEADKMEMERLHVVREMALQDEISRLKVEVADRNGHVEAVNKDFDRFKLKYDMLMAEKDELNARAQTLMANVSSRDNQIQEMAGHLSLLRTEHEGLIFGSECAHRLVDELKSRVEELQQEVNRQSVVISDAAEEKREVIRQLCFSLEHYRSGYQELRQAFTGHRRRAVAAA
;
A
#
# COMPACT_ATOMS: atom_id res chain seq x y z
N MET A 1 25.57 -0.67 -34.08
CA MET A 1 26.06 -1.34 -32.87
C MET A 1 25.37 -0.68 -31.68
N VAL A 2 24.48 -1.35 -30.97
CA VAL A 2 23.85 -2.67 -31.24
C VAL A 2 22.32 -2.50 -31.16
N ASP A 3 21.58 -3.53 -31.53
CA ASP A 3 20.28 -3.40 -32.19
C ASP A 3 19.08 -3.03 -31.32
N MET A 4 18.05 -2.55 -32.02
CA MET A 4 16.74 -2.15 -31.53
C MET A 4 15.79 -3.36 -31.62
N GLU A 5 15.34 -3.88 -30.48
CA GLU A 5 14.27 -4.89 -30.43
C GLU A 5 12.95 -4.25 -29.99
N ARG A 6 11.86 -4.65 -30.64
CA ARG A 6 10.59 -3.92 -30.68
C ARG A 6 9.45 -4.88 -30.33
N THR A 7 9.04 -4.91 -29.07
CA THR A 7 7.94 -5.75 -28.60
C THR A 7 6.61 -4.99 -28.67
N GLU A 8 5.80 -5.34 -29.66
CA GLU A 8 4.47 -4.76 -29.86
C GLU A 8 3.48 -5.31 -28.83
N LEU A 9 2.74 -4.42 -28.15
CA LEU A 9 1.65 -4.81 -27.27
C LEU A 9 0.48 -5.34 -28.10
N LYS A 10 0.04 -6.55 -27.77
CA LYS A 10 -0.98 -7.29 -28.53
C LYS A 10 -2.32 -7.25 -27.79
N GLU A 11 -3.34 -6.68 -28.41
CA GLU A 11 -4.71 -6.72 -27.90
C GLU A 11 -5.24 -8.16 -27.77
N SER A 12 -6.08 -8.43 -26.77
CA SER A 12 -6.84 -9.67 -26.62
C SER A 12 -8.10 -9.43 -25.78
N ASP A 13 -9.22 -9.94 -26.29
CA ASP A 13 -10.59 -9.53 -25.97
C ASP A 13 -11.08 -9.67 -24.51
N SER A 14 -11.82 -8.62 -24.11
CA SER A 14 -13.09 -8.64 -23.38
C SER A 14 -13.67 -9.99 -22.91
N THR A 15 -13.68 -10.20 -21.59
CA THR A 15 -14.87 -10.58 -20.78
C THR A 15 -14.63 -10.12 -19.33
N GLY A 16 -15.64 -9.79 -18.50
CA GLY A 16 -17.08 -9.73 -18.76
C GLY A 16 -17.92 -10.02 -17.52
N LEU A 17 -17.87 -9.16 -16.49
CA LEU A 17 -18.81 -9.21 -15.34
C LEU A 17 -19.30 -7.82 -14.94
N ASP A 18 -20.61 -7.72 -14.78
CA ASP A 18 -21.34 -6.56 -14.24
C ASP A 18 -21.57 -6.75 -12.72
N ASN A 19 -21.49 -5.63 -11.98
CA ASN A 19 -22.22 -5.39 -10.74
C ASN A 19 -22.04 -3.90 -10.39
N GLY A 20 -23.06 -3.09 -10.69
CA GLY A 20 -22.94 -1.64 -10.66
C GLY A 20 -23.01 -1.00 -9.27
N ILE A 21 -22.14 -0.01 -9.06
CA ILE A 21 -22.57 1.36 -8.70
C ILE A 21 -21.90 2.28 -9.73
N THR A 22 -22.66 3.08 -10.47
CA THR A 22 -22.10 4.10 -11.35
C THR A 22 -21.81 5.38 -10.55
N PRO A 23 -20.55 5.84 -10.44
CA PRO A 23 -20.28 7.24 -10.15
C PRO A 23 -20.91 8.10 -11.26
N ASP A 24 -21.23 9.37 -10.96
CA ASP A 24 -21.79 10.26 -11.98
C ASP A 24 -20.89 10.31 -13.24
N ARG A 25 -21.52 10.23 -14.40
CA ARG A 25 -20.85 10.33 -15.71
C ARG A 25 -20.08 11.65 -15.83
N SER A 26 -20.56 12.71 -15.18
CA SER A 26 -19.85 14.00 -15.07
C SER A 26 -18.49 13.85 -14.37
N THR A 27 -18.45 13.16 -13.22
CA THR A 27 -17.22 12.90 -12.46
C THR A 27 -16.25 12.00 -13.24
N SER A 28 -16.78 11.00 -13.95
CA SER A 28 -15.97 10.10 -14.78
C SER A 28 -15.38 10.82 -16.00
N MET A 29 -16.14 11.70 -16.67
CA MET A 29 -15.61 12.53 -17.77
C MET A 29 -14.56 13.52 -17.27
N TRP A 30 -14.82 14.23 -16.17
CA TRP A 30 -13.83 15.16 -15.58
C TRP A 30 -12.51 14.46 -15.24
N LEU A 31 -12.56 13.23 -14.70
CA LEU A 31 -11.36 12.46 -14.39
C LEU A 31 -10.58 12.08 -15.65
N VAL A 32 -11.27 11.72 -16.74
CA VAL A 32 -10.65 11.38 -18.03
C VAL A 32 -10.04 12.61 -18.70
N GLU A 33 -10.78 13.73 -18.78
CA GLU A 33 -10.31 14.99 -19.36
C GLU A 33 -9.08 15.53 -18.62
N ASN A 34 -9.07 15.46 -17.28
CA ASN A 34 -7.96 15.92 -16.44
C ASN A 34 -6.73 14.97 -16.51
N LEU A 35 -6.94 13.67 -16.70
CA LEU A 35 -5.86 12.72 -17.01
C LEU A 35 -5.27 12.95 -18.40
N GLU A 36 -6.10 13.28 -19.40
CA GLU A 36 -5.64 13.60 -20.76
C GLU A 36 -4.89 14.94 -20.80
N GLU A 37 -5.33 15.96 -20.07
CA GLU A 37 -4.56 17.21 -19.94
C GLU A 37 -3.22 16.97 -19.22
N MET A 38 -3.19 16.13 -18.18
CA MET A 38 -1.95 15.75 -17.49
C MET A 38 -0.98 15.03 -18.44
N ASP A 39 -1.45 14.07 -19.23
CA ASP A 39 -0.63 13.35 -20.23
C ASP A 39 -0.13 14.28 -21.35
N GLN A 40 -0.96 15.20 -21.86
CA GLN A 40 -0.52 16.22 -22.81
C GLN A 40 0.58 17.12 -22.22
N ARG A 41 0.47 17.54 -20.96
CA ARG A 41 1.50 18.35 -20.28
C ARG A 41 2.77 17.54 -19.95
N ILE A 42 2.65 16.25 -19.61
CA ILE A 42 3.80 15.33 -19.49
C ILE A 42 4.51 15.19 -20.83
N LYS A 43 3.78 15.05 -21.95
CA LYS A 43 4.34 15.03 -23.31
C LYS A 43 5.05 16.33 -23.67
N GLN A 44 4.53 17.49 -23.27
CA GLN A 44 5.22 18.79 -23.43
C GLN A 44 6.50 18.87 -22.59
N MET A 45 6.46 18.45 -21.32
CA MET A 45 7.63 18.42 -20.45
C MET A 45 8.72 17.46 -20.97
N MET A 46 8.34 16.27 -21.42
CA MET A 46 9.24 15.30 -22.06
C MET A 46 9.80 15.82 -23.39
N LYS A 47 9.04 16.61 -24.15
CA LYS A 47 9.54 17.26 -25.36
C LYS A 47 10.65 18.27 -25.03
N LEU A 48 10.46 19.12 -24.02
CA LEU A 48 11.48 20.08 -23.57
C LEU A 48 12.75 19.36 -23.06
N ILE A 49 12.59 18.31 -22.25
CA ILE A 49 13.71 17.49 -21.73
C ILE A 49 14.46 16.76 -22.87
N LYS A 50 13.79 16.47 -23.99
CA LYS A 50 14.42 15.87 -25.17
C LYS A 50 15.09 16.90 -26.09
N GLU A 51 14.53 18.09 -26.20
CA GLU A 51 15.14 19.22 -26.90
C GLU A 51 16.41 19.73 -26.18
N ASP A 52 16.45 19.67 -24.84
CA ASP A 52 17.67 19.86 -24.02
C ASP A 52 18.83 18.91 -24.41
N GLY A 53 18.54 17.76 -25.04
CA GLY A 53 19.54 16.73 -25.37
C GLY A 53 20.22 16.91 -26.73
N ASP A 54 19.47 17.29 -27.77
CA ASP A 54 19.95 17.34 -29.15
C ASP A 54 20.29 18.77 -29.66
N SER A 55 20.05 19.83 -28.87
CA SER A 55 20.37 21.22 -29.28
C SER A 55 20.59 22.15 -28.10
N LEU A 56 21.86 22.54 -27.86
CA LEU A 56 22.26 23.53 -26.85
C LEU A 56 21.96 24.98 -27.29
N PRO A 57 20.96 25.68 -26.75
CA PRO A 57 20.65 27.07 -27.08
C PRO A 57 21.17 27.98 -25.95
N LYS A 58 22.43 28.41 -26.05
CA LYS A 58 22.97 29.36 -25.07
C LYS A 58 22.23 30.70 -25.19
N ASN A 59 21.72 31.17 -24.04
CA ASN A 59 21.21 32.52 -23.76
C ASN A 59 19.72 32.81 -24.05
N ASP A 60 18.84 31.80 -24.20
CA ASP A 60 17.39 32.03 -24.07
C ASP A 60 16.97 32.13 -22.57
N GLU A 61 17.07 33.32 -22.01
CA GLU A 61 16.68 33.62 -20.62
C GLU A 61 15.23 33.21 -20.30
N ALA A 62 14.33 33.37 -21.28
CA ALA A 62 12.94 32.92 -21.20
C ALA A 62 12.76 31.39 -21.12
N PHE A 63 13.76 30.58 -21.48
CA PHE A 63 13.71 29.12 -21.33
C PHE A 63 13.98 28.69 -19.88
N TYR A 64 14.97 29.32 -19.25
CA TYR A 64 15.27 29.10 -17.82
C TYR A 64 14.15 29.59 -16.89
N GLN A 65 13.37 30.59 -17.30
CA GLN A 65 12.17 31.02 -16.57
C GLN A 65 11.00 30.03 -16.71
N LYS A 66 10.74 29.50 -17.92
CA LYS A 66 9.60 28.61 -18.20
C LYS A 66 9.73 27.22 -17.57
N LYS A 67 10.95 26.72 -17.38
CA LYS A 67 11.20 25.37 -16.84
C LYS A 67 10.69 25.20 -15.39
N PRO A 68 10.97 26.09 -14.41
CA PRO A 68 10.34 26.03 -13.10
C PRO A 68 8.84 26.33 -13.15
N GLU A 69 8.38 27.31 -13.94
CA GLU A 69 6.94 27.61 -14.07
C GLU A 69 6.11 26.38 -14.47
N LEU A 70 6.56 25.62 -15.49
CA LEU A 70 5.86 24.41 -15.94
C LEU A 70 5.90 23.27 -14.90
N VAL A 71 6.96 23.19 -14.10
CA VAL A 71 7.10 22.20 -13.01
C VAL A 71 6.21 22.58 -11.81
N GLU A 72 6.08 23.86 -11.48
CA GLU A 72 5.14 24.33 -10.47
C GLU A 72 3.68 24.17 -10.92
N GLU A 73 3.36 24.48 -12.19
CA GLU A 73 2.07 24.14 -12.81
C GLU A 73 1.73 22.66 -12.61
N PHE A 74 2.65 21.76 -12.99
CA PHE A 74 2.48 20.31 -12.91
C PHE A 74 2.26 19.85 -11.45
N HIS A 75 3.10 20.27 -10.51
CA HIS A 75 2.94 19.91 -9.09
C HIS A 75 1.66 20.51 -8.47
N ARG A 76 1.21 21.68 -8.93
CA ARG A 76 -0.06 22.29 -8.50
C ARG A 76 -1.26 21.45 -8.95
N MET A 77 -1.32 21.03 -10.21
CA MET A 77 -2.41 20.19 -10.73
C MET A 77 -2.39 18.78 -10.13
N TYR A 78 -1.21 18.18 -9.95
CA TYR A 78 -1.06 16.89 -9.25
C TYR A 78 -1.59 16.98 -7.81
N ARG A 79 -1.29 18.07 -7.09
CA ARG A 79 -1.81 18.33 -5.73
C ARG A 79 -3.34 18.52 -5.72
N SER A 80 -3.90 19.20 -6.73
CA SER A 80 -5.36 19.31 -6.89
C SER A 80 -6.01 17.94 -7.13
N LEU A 81 -5.46 17.11 -8.04
CA LEU A 81 -5.99 15.78 -8.33
C LEU A 81 -5.92 14.86 -7.10
N ALA A 82 -4.80 14.85 -6.39
CA ALA A 82 -4.65 14.11 -5.13
C ALA A 82 -5.67 14.57 -4.08
N GLY A 83 -5.91 15.88 -3.95
CA GLY A 83 -6.94 16.44 -3.09
C GLY A 83 -8.35 15.95 -3.45
N CYS A 84 -8.72 15.96 -4.73
CA CYS A 84 -10.01 15.45 -5.20
C CYS A 84 -10.18 13.95 -4.93
N TYR A 85 -9.13 13.14 -5.14
CA TYR A 85 -9.13 11.73 -4.76
C TYR A 85 -9.33 11.52 -3.26
N GLU A 86 -8.69 12.31 -2.41
CA GLU A 86 -8.86 12.21 -0.96
C GLU A 86 -10.29 12.61 -0.51
N HIS A 87 -10.96 13.51 -1.23
CA HIS A 87 -12.37 13.85 -0.97
C HIS A 87 -13.32 12.71 -1.39
N LEU A 88 -13.18 12.17 -2.61
CA LEU A 88 -13.93 10.99 -3.08
C LEU A 88 -13.74 9.77 -2.15
N THR A 89 -12.53 9.57 -1.64
CA THR A 89 -12.22 8.47 -0.70
C THR A 89 -12.80 8.70 0.70
N LYS A 90 -13.07 9.96 1.09
CA LYS A 90 -13.72 10.32 2.36
C LYS A 90 -15.24 10.21 2.30
N GLU A 91 -15.88 10.57 1.19
CA GLU A 91 -17.32 10.34 1.02
C GLU A 91 -17.68 8.85 1.12
N HIS A 92 -16.86 7.96 0.56
CA HIS A 92 -17.00 6.50 0.70
C HIS A 92 -16.71 5.93 2.11
N LYS A 93 -16.33 6.75 3.10
CA LYS A 93 -16.20 6.37 4.52
C LYS A 93 -17.22 7.06 5.44
N GLY A 94 -18.22 7.74 4.87
CA GLY A 94 -19.23 8.51 5.62
C GLY A 94 -20.36 7.72 6.31
N LEU A 95 -20.16 6.46 6.70
CA LEU A 95 -21.20 5.69 7.41
C LEU A 95 -20.61 4.59 8.33
N GLY A 96 -20.26 4.97 9.56
CA GLY A 96 -19.86 4.03 10.62
C GLY A 96 -18.72 4.55 11.51
N ASP A 97 -19.07 5.29 12.56
CA ASP A 97 -18.97 4.76 13.94
C ASP A 97 -19.48 5.79 14.95
N SER A 98 -20.25 5.32 15.94
CA SER A 98 -20.83 6.14 17.00
C SER A 98 -20.36 5.67 18.37
N GLU A 99 -19.51 6.48 18.99
CA GLU A 99 -19.40 6.70 20.44
C GLU A 99 -19.45 5.47 21.37
N TYR A 100 -18.26 5.06 21.86
CA TYR A 100 -18.13 4.12 22.98
C TYR A 100 -18.48 4.77 24.32
N GLY A 101 -19.39 4.17 25.08
CA GLY A 101 -19.72 4.56 26.46
C GLY A 101 -20.12 3.37 27.34
N PHE A 102 -19.72 3.42 28.62
CA PHE A 102 -20.16 2.50 29.70
C PHE A 102 -21.66 2.76 30.02
N ASP A 103 -22.41 1.90 30.74
CA ASP A 103 -22.04 1.00 31.85
C ASP A 103 -23.03 -0.18 32.06
N GLN A 104 -22.82 -0.94 33.15
CA GLN A 104 -23.56 -2.08 33.72
C GLN A 104 -25.10 -2.11 33.60
N GLY A 105 -25.68 -3.32 33.48
CA GLY A 105 -27.09 -3.56 33.83
C GLY A 105 -27.69 -4.94 33.50
N SER A 106 -27.55 -5.92 34.40
CA SER A 106 -28.49 -7.06 34.50
C SER A 106 -29.48 -6.78 35.64
N PRO A 107 -30.79 -7.06 35.47
CA PRO A 107 -31.36 -8.16 36.26
C PRO A 107 -32.62 -8.89 35.69
N LEU A 108 -32.57 -10.24 35.77
CA LEU A 108 -33.65 -11.14 36.25
C LEU A 108 -34.93 -11.44 35.41
N LEU A 109 -35.47 -12.64 35.67
CA LEU A 109 -36.85 -13.16 35.47
C LEU A 109 -37.30 -13.76 34.11
N THR A 110 -37.24 -15.10 34.08
CA THR A 110 -38.28 -16.04 33.59
C THR A 110 -39.60 -15.92 34.39
N PRO A 111 -40.72 -16.66 34.09
CA PRO A 111 -41.03 -17.52 32.93
C PRO A 111 -42.41 -17.21 32.28
N ASP A 112 -42.81 -17.95 31.25
CA ASP A 112 -44.11 -18.67 31.26
C ASP A 112 -44.15 -19.84 30.26
N ALA A 113 -45.05 -20.80 30.49
CA ALA A 113 -45.41 -21.85 29.54
C ALA A 113 -46.91 -22.15 29.69
N LYS A 114 -47.72 -21.92 28.64
CA LYS A 114 -49.18 -22.14 28.69
C LYS A 114 -49.71 -22.88 27.47
N HIS A 115 -50.78 -23.65 27.73
CA HIS A 115 -51.42 -24.61 26.82
C HIS A 115 -52.63 -24.02 26.09
N GLY A 116 -53.03 -24.71 25.01
CA GLY A 116 -54.43 -24.83 24.59
C GLY A 116 -54.77 -24.17 23.25
N LEU A 117 -55.86 -24.56 22.57
CA LEU A 117 -56.79 -25.70 22.76
C LEU A 117 -57.67 -25.79 21.48
N HIS A 118 -58.35 -26.93 21.19
CA HIS A 118 -59.81 -27.01 20.94
C HIS A 118 -60.35 -28.18 20.10
N LYS A 119 -61.51 -28.68 20.57
CA LYS A 119 -62.60 -29.45 19.93
C LYS A 119 -62.39 -30.96 19.67
N SER A 120 -63.45 -31.79 19.55
CA SER A 120 -64.81 -31.81 20.15
C SER A 120 -65.60 -33.00 19.54
N GLY A 121 -66.40 -33.75 20.32
CA GLY A 121 -67.38 -34.72 19.76
C GLY A 121 -68.05 -35.64 20.80
N HIS A 122 -69.28 -36.10 20.53
CA HIS A 122 -70.08 -36.98 21.42
C HIS A 122 -70.76 -38.14 20.67
N GLN A 123 -70.69 -39.35 21.25
CA GLN A 123 -71.69 -40.43 21.38
C GLN A 123 -72.87 -40.59 20.36
N VAL A 124 -73.13 -41.83 19.90
CA VAL A 124 -74.45 -42.56 19.92
C VAL A 124 -74.45 -43.95 19.20
N VAL A 125 -75.02 -44.96 19.87
CA VAL A 125 -75.71 -46.25 19.47
C VAL A 125 -75.51 -46.90 18.08
N GLY A 126 -75.33 -48.25 18.06
CA GLY A 126 -75.73 -49.10 16.90
C GLY A 126 -75.29 -50.59 16.89
N LEU A 127 -76.26 -51.52 17.01
CA LEU A 127 -76.34 -52.98 16.69
C LEU A 127 -75.21 -53.64 15.83
N GLY A 128 -74.85 -54.94 15.93
CA GLY A 128 -75.37 -56.10 16.72
C GLY A 128 -75.08 -57.47 16.04
N ILE A 129 -75.60 -58.58 16.62
CA ILE A 129 -75.70 -59.99 16.10
C ILE A 129 -74.65 -61.04 16.63
N SER A 130 -75.18 -62.20 17.06
CA SER A 130 -74.51 -63.41 17.62
C SER A 130 -74.86 -64.67 16.79
N PRO A 131 -74.63 -65.95 17.19
CA PRO A 131 -75.06 -66.64 18.44
C PRO A 131 -73.83 -67.18 19.23
N SER A 132 -73.72 -68.33 19.94
CA SER A 132 -74.51 -69.56 20.20
C SER A 132 -73.85 -70.34 21.39
N SER A 133 -74.34 -71.42 22.03
CA SER A 133 -75.64 -72.15 22.18
C SER A 133 -75.36 -73.68 22.19
N ASP A 134 -75.81 -74.54 23.11
CA ASP A 134 -76.52 -74.39 24.40
C ASP A 134 -76.42 -75.68 25.28
N GLY A 135 -76.81 -75.61 26.57
CA GLY A 135 -76.96 -76.78 27.47
C GLY A 135 -76.26 -76.61 28.84
N SER A 136 -76.88 -76.55 30.02
CA SER A 136 -78.17 -77.02 30.59
C SER A 136 -78.15 -78.39 31.28
N SER A 137 -78.79 -78.44 32.45
CA SER A 137 -78.84 -79.52 33.46
C SER A 137 -80.14 -80.37 33.28
N PRO A 138 -80.77 -81.11 34.25
CA PRO A 138 -80.42 -81.42 35.66
C PRO A 138 -80.85 -82.82 36.23
N ALA A 139 -80.61 -83.01 37.54
CA ALA A 139 -81.54 -83.59 38.55
C ALA A 139 -81.74 -85.12 38.76
N LEU A 140 -82.31 -85.39 39.95
CA LEU A 140 -82.91 -86.62 40.52
C LEU A 140 -81.93 -87.74 40.93
N SER A 141 -81.94 -88.37 42.12
CA SER A 141 -82.84 -88.53 43.29
C SER A 141 -83.63 -89.85 43.39
N LEU A 142 -84.00 -90.20 44.64
CA LEU A 142 -84.50 -91.50 45.15
C LEU A 142 -83.44 -92.64 45.16
N LYS A 143 -83.34 -93.54 46.16
CA LYS A 143 -84.23 -94.11 47.22
C LYS A 143 -84.85 -95.46 46.81
N ASN A 144 -85.03 -96.32 47.83
CA ASN A 144 -85.43 -97.73 47.85
C ASN A 144 -84.21 -98.70 47.78
N GLY A 145 -84.24 -99.85 48.44
CA GLY A 145 -85.31 -100.35 49.31
C GLY A 145 -84.92 -101.52 50.20
N SER A 146 -85.71 -101.68 51.26
CA SER A 146 -85.82 -102.85 52.12
C SER A 146 -86.15 -104.12 51.31
N GLU A 147 -85.93 -105.32 51.89
CA GLU A 147 -87.00 -106.01 52.64
C GLU A 147 -86.41 -107.15 53.49
N SER A 148 -87.20 -107.66 54.45
CA SER A 148 -86.67 -108.48 55.56
C SER A 148 -87.38 -109.83 55.75
N SER A 149 -86.58 -110.83 56.15
CA SER A 149 -86.91 -111.89 57.12
C SER A 149 -88.01 -112.93 56.83
N SER A 150 -87.86 -114.07 57.54
CA SER A 150 -88.90 -115.07 57.85
C SER A 150 -89.39 -115.95 56.67
N SER A 151 -89.87 -117.18 56.88
CA SER A 151 -90.50 -117.72 58.09
C SER A 151 -90.28 -119.22 58.37
N SER A 152 -90.08 -119.53 59.65
CA SER A 152 -90.87 -120.44 60.48
C SER A 152 -91.59 -121.67 59.88
N SER A 153 -91.51 -122.81 60.59
CA SER A 153 -92.66 -123.42 61.33
C SER A 153 -92.88 -124.94 61.13
N LEU A 154 -92.86 -125.66 62.27
CA LEU A 154 -93.63 -126.85 62.71
C LEU A 154 -94.03 -128.00 61.74
N GLY A 155 -93.98 -129.22 62.28
CA GLY A 155 -94.67 -130.42 61.77
C GLY A 155 -94.49 -131.59 62.73
N SER A 156 -95.53 -131.89 63.53
CA SER A 156 -95.51 -132.90 64.61
C SER A 156 -96.41 -134.11 64.29
N GLU A 157 -96.66 -134.95 65.30
CA GLU A 157 -97.82 -135.88 65.44
C GLU A 157 -97.61 -137.30 64.81
N SER A 158 -97.66 -138.41 65.56
CA SER A 158 -98.80 -139.14 66.20
C SER A 158 -99.43 -140.19 65.24
N GLU A 159 -99.97 -141.36 65.62
CA GLU A 159 -100.09 -142.11 66.89
C GLU A 159 -100.53 -143.59 66.62
N SER A 160 -100.86 -144.37 67.68
CA SER A 160 -102.00 -145.32 67.72
C SER A 160 -101.97 -146.75 67.09
N LEU A 161 -101.66 -147.76 67.93
CA LEU A 161 -102.54 -148.90 68.39
C LEU A 161 -103.18 -150.00 67.47
N ASN A 162 -103.29 -151.23 68.05
CA ASN A 162 -104.45 -152.19 68.08
C ASN A 162 -104.41 -153.66 67.47
N PHE A 163 -104.30 -154.67 68.37
CA PHE A 163 -105.24 -155.81 68.60
C PHE A 163 -105.38 -157.05 67.60
N PRO A 164 -106.22 -158.12 67.84
CA PRO A 164 -105.80 -159.41 68.47
C PRO A 164 -106.48 -160.72 67.87
N VAL A 165 -106.96 -161.69 68.72
CA VAL A 165 -107.89 -162.87 68.47
C VAL A 165 -107.26 -164.21 67.97
N SER A 166 -107.74 -165.46 68.27
CA SER A 166 -108.52 -166.09 69.40
C SER A 166 -108.77 -167.63 69.24
N ASN A 167 -108.98 -168.38 70.35
CA ASN A 167 -109.70 -169.68 70.57
C ASN A 167 -109.30 -170.97 69.76
N TYR A 168 -109.74 -172.22 70.03
CA TYR A 168 -110.93 -172.90 70.63
C TYR A 168 -110.53 -174.32 71.19
N LEU A 169 -111.29 -175.18 71.91
CA LEU A 169 -112.39 -175.15 72.93
C LEU A 169 -112.50 -176.62 73.55
N VAL A 170 -113.54 -177.00 74.35
CA VAL A 170 -113.57 -178.26 75.18
C VAL A 170 -114.93 -179.02 75.20
N PRO A 171 -114.99 -180.38 75.19
CA PRO A 171 -116.21 -181.22 75.33
C PRO A 171 -116.21 -182.29 76.49
N PRO A 172 -117.30 -183.09 76.70
CA PRO A 172 -117.51 -184.00 77.87
C PRO A 172 -118.00 -185.45 77.43
N PRO A 173 -118.99 -186.20 78.03
CA PRO A 173 -119.47 -186.43 79.42
C PRO A 173 -119.68 -187.94 79.84
N ASN A 174 -120.01 -188.16 81.14
CA ASN A 174 -120.89 -189.19 81.76
C ASN A 174 -120.63 -190.74 81.78
N ASP A 175 -120.78 -191.26 83.01
CA ASP A 175 -121.44 -192.50 83.50
C ASP A 175 -120.87 -193.94 83.38
N ASP A 176 -121.09 -194.63 84.51
CA ASP A 176 -121.10 -196.07 84.88
C ASP A 176 -119.82 -196.94 85.06
N PHE A 177 -119.74 -197.47 86.30
CA PHE A 177 -119.09 -198.65 86.90
C PHE A 177 -117.68 -199.20 86.56
N ASP A 178 -117.03 -199.63 87.65
CA ASP A 178 -115.88 -200.55 87.80
C ASP A 178 -114.46 -200.16 87.36
N SER A 179 -113.48 -200.91 87.85
CA SER A 179 -112.10 -200.45 88.08
C SER A 179 -111.02 -200.97 87.11
N GLN A 180 -109.83 -200.32 87.16
CA GLN A 180 -108.50 -200.79 86.70
C GLN A 180 -107.95 -200.31 85.32
N GLY A 181 -108.69 -199.57 84.48
CA GLY A 181 -108.23 -199.23 83.11
C GLY A 181 -107.19 -198.09 82.91
N TRP A 182 -106.91 -197.24 83.90
CA TRP A 182 -106.35 -195.89 83.66
C TRP A 182 -104.87 -195.76 83.24
N GLN A 183 -104.03 -196.80 83.37
CA GLN A 183 -102.57 -196.62 83.27
C GLN A 183 -102.03 -196.43 81.83
N GLN A 184 -102.80 -196.72 80.79
CA GLN A 184 -102.25 -196.79 79.41
C GLN A 184 -102.29 -195.46 78.63
N LYS A 185 -102.96 -194.40 79.13
CA LYS A 185 -103.15 -193.13 78.39
C LYS A 185 -102.10 -192.05 78.70
N ILE A 186 -101.32 -192.21 79.78
CA ILE A 186 -100.34 -191.20 80.24
C ILE A 186 -99.14 -191.11 79.28
N THR A 187 -98.63 -192.26 78.82
CA THR A 187 -97.41 -192.38 78.01
C THR A 187 -97.49 -191.74 76.61
N GLU A 188 -98.70 -191.51 76.09
CA GLU A 188 -98.89 -190.94 74.76
C GLU A 188 -98.56 -189.43 74.75
N LEU A 189 -99.04 -188.68 75.75
CA LEU A 189 -98.84 -187.23 75.88
C LEU A 189 -97.39 -186.82 76.17
N GLU A 190 -96.59 -187.71 76.77
CA GLU A 190 -95.17 -187.44 77.06
C GLU A 190 -94.34 -187.31 75.77
N THR A 191 -94.79 -187.91 74.65
CA THR A 191 -94.05 -187.93 73.39
C THR A 191 -94.15 -186.61 72.61
N GLU A 192 -95.34 -186.00 72.51
CA GLU A 192 -95.55 -184.74 71.77
C GLU A 192 -94.81 -183.56 72.41
N LEU A 193 -94.77 -183.52 73.75
CA LEU A 193 -94.11 -182.49 74.55
C LEU A 193 -92.59 -182.43 74.27
N SER A 194 -91.99 -183.55 73.86
CA SER A 194 -90.59 -183.64 73.43
C SER A 194 -90.35 -183.03 72.03
N SER A 195 -91.32 -183.19 71.11
CA SER A 195 -91.20 -182.73 69.72
C SER A 195 -91.19 -181.20 69.59
N VAL A 196 -92.03 -180.51 70.36
CA VAL A 196 -92.11 -179.03 70.35
C VAL A 196 -90.80 -178.39 70.86
N ARG A 197 -90.16 -179.01 71.85
CA ARG A 197 -88.91 -178.55 72.47
C ARG A 197 -87.77 -178.40 71.45
N GLY A 198 -87.63 -179.34 70.52
CA GLY A 198 -86.59 -179.29 69.48
C GLY A 198 -86.76 -178.13 68.48
N LYS A 199 -88.01 -177.78 68.14
CA LYS A 199 -88.30 -176.68 67.20
C LYS A 199 -87.97 -175.30 67.78
N LEU A 200 -88.14 -175.12 69.09
CA LEU A 200 -87.77 -173.88 69.78
C LEU A 200 -86.25 -173.63 69.70
N GLN A 201 -85.46 -174.69 69.90
CA GLN A 201 -84.01 -174.62 70.00
C GLN A 201 -83.31 -174.20 68.70
N MET A 202 -83.86 -174.57 67.54
CA MET A 202 -83.40 -174.07 66.23
C MET A 202 -83.64 -172.56 66.07
N ARG A 203 -84.85 -172.07 66.36
CA ARG A 203 -85.22 -170.65 66.27
C ARG A 203 -84.35 -169.74 67.15
N GLU A 204 -83.88 -170.28 68.28
CA GLU A 204 -83.01 -169.57 69.22
C GLU A 204 -81.56 -169.44 68.74
N ALA A 205 -81.12 -170.30 67.81
CA ALA A 205 -79.79 -170.23 67.18
C ALA A 205 -79.75 -169.17 66.05
N ASP A 206 -80.74 -169.16 65.16
CA ASP A 206 -80.83 -168.19 64.04
C ASP A 206 -80.81 -166.74 64.56
N LEU A 207 -81.62 -166.46 65.59
CA LEU A 207 -81.73 -165.14 66.22
C LEU A 207 -80.42 -164.70 66.91
N LYS A 208 -79.50 -165.64 67.16
CA LYS A 208 -78.17 -165.39 67.72
C LYS A 208 -77.17 -164.98 66.63
N MET A 209 -77.22 -165.59 65.44
CA MET A 209 -76.42 -165.17 64.29
C MET A 209 -76.82 -163.77 63.82
N GLU A 210 -78.12 -163.48 63.71
CA GLU A 210 -78.53 -162.19 63.14
C GLU A 210 -78.26 -161.02 64.09
N LYS A 211 -78.25 -161.24 65.41
CA LYS A 211 -77.72 -160.26 66.39
C LYS A 211 -76.23 -159.96 66.20
N MET A 212 -75.43 -160.96 65.85
CA MET A 212 -74.00 -160.79 65.54
C MET A 212 -73.82 -159.93 64.27
N ARG A 213 -74.62 -160.22 63.24
CA ARG A 213 -74.60 -159.50 61.96
C ARG A 213 -75.03 -158.04 62.08
N VAL A 214 -76.04 -157.76 62.90
CA VAL A 214 -76.48 -156.38 63.23
C VAL A 214 -75.38 -155.62 63.96
N PHE A 215 -74.70 -156.24 64.93
CA PHE A 215 -73.60 -155.60 65.67
C PHE A 215 -72.42 -155.23 64.75
N GLU A 216 -72.08 -156.10 63.80
CA GLU A 216 -70.99 -155.85 62.85
C GLU A 216 -71.30 -154.71 61.86
N LEU A 217 -72.53 -154.64 61.35
CA LEU A 217 -73.02 -153.48 60.58
C LEU A 217 -73.08 -152.19 61.41
N GLN A 218 -73.36 -152.30 62.71
CA GLN A 218 -73.41 -151.15 63.62
C GLN A 218 -72.01 -150.55 63.86
N ASN A 219 -70.96 -151.37 63.94
CA ASN A 219 -69.57 -150.88 63.95
C ASN A 219 -69.20 -150.15 62.65
N GLN A 220 -69.48 -150.74 61.48
CA GLN A 220 -69.18 -150.13 60.18
C GLN A 220 -69.89 -148.78 59.99
N ARG A 221 -71.10 -148.64 60.54
CA ARG A 221 -71.85 -147.37 60.54
C ARG A 221 -71.11 -146.28 61.33
N VAL A 222 -70.56 -146.61 62.50
CA VAL A 222 -69.81 -145.67 63.35
C VAL A 222 -68.47 -145.27 62.73
N GLU A 223 -67.76 -146.20 62.09
CA GLU A 223 -66.52 -145.87 61.35
C GLU A 223 -66.80 -144.90 60.18
N LEU A 224 -67.91 -145.09 59.45
CA LEU A 224 -68.31 -144.19 58.37
C LEU A 224 -68.80 -142.82 58.89
N GLU A 225 -69.52 -142.76 60.01
CA GLU A 225 -69.90 -141.50 60.66
C GLU A 225 -68.67 -140.74 61.19
N SER A 226 -67.66 -141.44 61.73
CA SER A 226 -66.37 -140.84 62.11
C SER A 226 -65.64 -140.26 60.90
N LEU A 227 -65.46 -141.06 59.83
CA LEU A 227 -64.75 -140.64 58.63
C LEU A 227 -65.47 -139.50 57.89
N ALA A 228 -66.81 -139.47 57.92
CA ALA A 228 -67.58 -138.35 57.41
C ALA A 228 -67.29 -137.06 58.20
N SER A 229 -67.31 -137.13 59.53
CA SER A 229 -66.98 -135.98 60.38
C SER A 229 -65.54 -135.49 60.18
N ASP A 230 -64.56 -136.38 60.07
CA ASP A 230 -63.17 -136.03 59.76
C ASP A 230 -63.04 -135.29 58.42
N ARG A 231 -63.85 -135.65 57.42
CA ARG A 231 -63.90 -134.99 56.11
C ARG A 231 -64.61 -133.65 56.15
N GLU A 232 -65.70 -133.51 56.90
CA GLU A 232 -66.34 -132.21 57.14
C GLU A 232 -65.41 -131.25 57.89
N ASN A 233 -64.67 -131.75 58.88
CA ASN A 233 -63.66 -130.98 59.61
C ASN A 233 -62.51 -130.52 58.70
N GLU A 234 -62.04 -131.36 57.77
CA GLU A 234 -61.04 -130.97 56.75
C GLU A 234 -61.58 -129.94 55.76
N ILE A 235 -62.82 -130.12 55.27
CA ILE A 235 -63.48 -129.14 54.39
C ILE A 235 -63.63 -127.79 55.12
N GLY A 236 -63.98 -127.80 56.41
CA GLY A 236 -64.02 -126.61 57.26
C GLY A 236 -62.68 -125.88 57.36
N ARG A 237 -61.57 -126.61 57.54
CA ARG A 237 -60.21 -126.05 57.53
C ARG A 237 -59.88 -125.40 56.18
N LEU A 238 -60.08 -126.12 55.08
CA LEU A 238 -59.76 -125.65 53.72
C LEU A 238 -60.58 -124.42 53.31
N LEU A 239 -61.84 -124.33 53.74
CA LEU A 239 -62.67 -123.13 53.54
C LEU A 239 -62.18 -121.93 54.38
N GLY A 240 -61.68 -122.18 55.59
CA GLY A 240 -61.01 -121.16 56.41
C GLY A 240 -59.76 -120.60 55.73
N ASP A 241 -58.86 -121.47 55.27
CA ASP A 241 -57.64 -121.08 54.56
C ASP A 241 -57.95 -120.35 53.23
N LEU A 242 -59.03 -120.73 52.54
CA LEU A 242 -59.50 -120.03 51.34
C LEU A 242 -59.94 -118.59 51.65
N GLU A 243 -60.69 -118.35 52.73
CA GLU A 243 -61.09 -116.97 53.08
C GLU A 243 -59.90 -116.15 53.60
N VAL A 244 -58.97 -116.75 54.35
CA VAL A 244 -57.72 -116.11 54.79
C VAL A 244 -56.85 -115.69 53.60
N THR A 245 -56.68 -116.56 52.61
CA THR A 245 -55.91 -116.23 51.38
C THR A 245 -56.65 -115.21 50.50
N LYS A 246 -57.98 -115.25 50.46
CA LYS A 246 -58.84 -114.27 49.76
C LYS A 246 -58.80 -112.88 50.41
N GLU A 247 -58.82 -112.75 51.74
CA GLU A 247 -58.65 -111.45 52.40
C GLU A 247 -57.18 -110.97 52.34
N ARG A 248 -56.19 -111.87 52.42
CA ARG A 248 -54.79 -111.51 52.11
C ARG A 248 -54.66 -110.93 50.70
N ARG A 249 -55.33 -111.52 49.70
CA ARG A 249 -55.35 -110.97 48.34
C ARG A 249 -56.01 -109.60 48.30
N LYS A 250 -57.18 -109.41 48.94
CA LYS A 250 -57.81 -108.07 49.08
C LYS A 250 -56.87 -107.07 49.76
N GLY A 251 -56.04 -107.50 50.72
CA GLY A 251 -54.99 -106.69 51.34
C GLY A 251 -53.93 -106.22 50.33
N LEU A 252 -53.35 -107.16 49.58
CA LEU A 252 -52.37 -106.87 48.53
C LEU A 252 -52.97 -106.04 47.38
N ASP A 253 -54.23 -106.30 46.99
CA ASP A 253 -54.95 -105.51 45.98
C ASP A 253 -55.09 -104.04 46.45
N LYS A 254 -55.43 -103.80 47.73
CA LYS A 254 -55.46 -102.44 48.34
C LYS A 254 -54.07 -101.79 48.41
N GLU A 255 -53.02 -102.57 48.66
CA GLU A 255 -51.63 -102.10 48.74
C GLU A 255 -51.08 -101.71 47.35
N ILE A 256 -51.37 -102.51 46.32
CA ILE A 256 -51.04 -102.21 44.91
C ILE A 256 -51.76 -100.93 44.44
N VAL A 257 -53.01 -100.70 44.85
CA VAL A 257 -53.71 -99.43 44.58
C VAL A 257 -53.00 -98.26 45.25
N LYS A 258 -52.71 -98.34 46.55
CA LYS A 258 -51.97 -97.29 47.28
C LYS A 258 -50.62 -96.96 46.63
N LEU A 259 -49.83 -97.97 46.27
CA LEU A 259 -48.53 -97.78 45.61
C LEU A 259 -48.67 -97.17 44.21
N LYS A 260 -49.71 -97.52 43.46
CA LYS A 260 -50.02 -96.86 42.18
C LYS A 260 -50.40 -95.40 42.37
N ASP A 261 -51.23 -95.09 43.36
CA ASP A 261 -51.65 -93.72 43.67
C ASP A 261 -50.45 -92.88 44.16
N GLU A 262 -49.57 -93.43 44.99
CA GLU A 262 -48.31 -92.79 45.41
C GLU A 262 -47.36 -92.56 44.23
N HIS A 263 -47.19 -93.55 43.34
CA HIS A 263 -46.38 -93.39 42.14
C HIS A 263 -46.97 -92.35 41.18
N ALA A 264 -48.30 -92.33 41.00
CA ALA A 264 -48.98 -91.31 40.19
C ALA A 264 -48.82 -89.90 40.79
N HIS A 265 -48.97 -89.77 42.11
CA HIS A 265 -48.73 -88.52 42.84
C HIS A 265 -47.28 -88.03 42.62
N ARG A 266 -46.29 -88.89 42.86
CA ARG A 266 -44.87 -88.58 42.66
C ARG A 266 -44.51 -88.24 41.21
N ILE A 267 -45.16 -88.86 40.23
CA ILE A 267 -45.01 -88.51 38.81
C ILE A 267 -45.63 -87.13 38.52
N SER A 268 -46.78 -86.81 39.11
CA SER A 268 -47.39 -85.47 38.99
C SER A 268 -46.55 -84.39 39.66
N GLU A 269 -46.05 -84.64 40.88
CA GLU A 269 -45.12 -83.74 41.58
C GLU A 269 -43.84 -83.53 40.77
N GLY A 270 -43.23 -84.60 40.26
CA GLY A 270 -42.06 -84.52 39.39
C GLY A 270 -42.34 -83.74 38.09
N ALA A 271 -43.51 -83.94 37.49
CA ALA A 271 -43.94 -83.19 36.31
C ALA A 271 -44.14 -81.69 36.61
N HIS A 272 -44.76 -81.33 37.73
CA HIS A 272 -44.91 -79.93 38.15
C HIS A 272 -43.56 -79.28 38.53
N GLN A 273 -42.64 -80.03 39.15
CA GLN A 273 -41.28 -79.56 39.43
C GLN A 273 -40.49 -79.33 38.14
N MET A 274 -40.53 -80.27 37.19
CA MET A 274 -39.93 -80.08 35.86
C MET A 274 -40.56 -78.89 35.13
N GLN A 275 -41.88 -78.74 35.15
CA GLN A 275 -42.58 -77.61 34.52
C GLN A 275 -42.19 -76.25 35.15
N GLY A 276 -41.97 -76.21 36.47
CA GLY A 276 -41.46 -75.01 37.15
C GLY A 276 -40.02 -74.67 36.76
N LEU A 277 -39.16 -75.69 36.64
CA LEU A 277 -37.77 -75.52 36.19
C LEU A 277 -37.69 -75.13 34.71
N GLU A 278 -38.54 -75.70 33.85
CA GLU A 278 -38.65 -75.35 32.42
C GLU A 278 -39.08 -73.88 32.27
N ALA A 279 -40.10 -73.44 33.03
CA ALA A 279 -40.57 -72.06 33.03
C ALA A 279 -39.51 -71.07 33.56
N GLN A 280 -38.70 -71.47 34.55
CA GLN A 280 -37.55 -70.68 35.00
C GLN A 280 -36.45 -70.63 33.93
N LEU A 281 -36.15 -71.75 33.27
CA LEU A 281 -35.14 -71.83 32.21
C LEU A 281 -35.56 -70.98 30.99
N ASP A 282 -36.85 -70.92 30.66
CA ASP A 282 -37.41 -70.02 29.65
C ASP A 282 -37.33 -68.53 30.02
N LEU A 283 -37.40 -68.18 31.32
CA LEU A 283 -37.18 -66.82 31.80
C LEU A 283 -35.70 -66.43 31.68
N GLU A 284 -34.79 -67.31 32.09
CA GLU A 284 -33.34 -67.10 31.93
C GLU A 284 -32.95 -67.00 30.45
N ARG A 285 -33.52 -67.84 29.56
CA ARG A 285 -33.31 -67.72 28.09
C ARG A 285 -33.70 -66.35 27.55
N LYS A 286 -34.87 -65.82 27.95
CA LYS A 286 -35.32 -64.48 27.54
C LYS A 286 -34.36 -63.40 28.05
N TYR A 287 -33.93 -63.49 29.30
CA TYR A 287 -32.98 -62.55 29.88
C TYR A 287 -31.60 -62.60 29.19
N VAL A 288 -31.13 -63.79 28.81
CA VAL A 288 -29.92 -63.95 27.98
C VAL A 288 -30.11 -63.29 26.60
N SER A 289 -31.23 -63.51 25.91
CA SER A 289 -31.49 -62.84 24.62
C SER A 289 -31.58 -61.31 24.76
N GLU A 290 -32.18 -60.78 25.82
CA GLU A 290 -32.19 -59.34 26.13
C GLU A 290 -30.79 -58.76 26.42
N LEU A 291 -29.85 -59.59 26.89
CA LEU A 291 -28.45 -59.21 27.05
C LEU A 291 -27.69 -59.30 25.72
N GLU A 292 -27.92 -60.34 24.91
CA GLU A 292 -27.34 -60.51 23.57
C GLU A 292 -27.72 -59.36 22.64
N GLU A 293 -29.00 -58.97 22.56
CA GLU A 293 -29.42 -57.78 21.80
C GLU A 293 -28.78 -56.48 22.31
N ARG A 294 -28.44 -56.40 23.61
CA ARG A 294 -27.81 -55.23 24.21
C ARG A 294 -26.34 -55.16 23.84
N ILE A 295 -25.66 -56.31 23.85
CA ILE A 295 -24.28 -56.48 23.37
C ILE A 295 -24.19 -56.15 21.88
N VAL A 296 -25.13 -56.65 21.05
CA VAL A 296 -25.18 -56.32 19.62
C VAL A 296 -25.37 -54.81 19.38
N ARG A 297 -26.27 -54.15 20.13
CA ARG A 297 -26.44 -52.69 20.07
C ARG A 297 -25.17 -51.95 20.49
N TYR A 298 -24.55 -52.30 21.63
CA TYR A 298 -23.30 -51.65 22.05
C TYR A 298 -22.15 -51.89 21.08
N ASN A 299 -22.05 -53.06 20.45
CA ASN A 299 -21.04 -53.33 19.42
C ASN A 299 -21.24 -52.46 18.17
N ALA A 300 -22.48 -52.25 17.72
CA ALA A 300 -22.78 -51.32 16.63
C ALA A 300 -22.44 -49.86 17.00
N ASP A 301 -22.79 -49.46 18.22
CA ASP A 301 -22.48 -48.14 18.80
C ASP A 301 -20.96 -47.88 18.97
N ILE A 302 -20.18 -48.93 19.21
CA ILE A 302 -18.71 -48.88 19.27
C ILE A 302 -18.14 -48.75 17.85
N LEU A 303 -18.57 -49.60 16.90
CA LEU A 303 -18.11 -49.55 15.50
C LEU A 303 -18.42 -48.19 14.83
N SER A 304 -19.57 -47.59 15.15
CA SER A 304 -19.92 -46.23 14.69
C SER A 304 -18.95 -45.17 15.24
N ARG A 305 -18.60 -45.25 16.53
CA ARG A 305 -17.64 -44.35 17.18
C ARG A 305 -16.21 -44.57 16.69
N ASP A 306 -15.80 -45.80 16.43
CA ASP A 306 -14.47 -46.11 15.86
C ASP A 306 -14.33 -45.53 14.44
N LEU A 307 -15.41 -45.55 13.63
CA LEU A 307 -15.44 -44.90 12.32
C LEU A 307 -15.40 -43.37 12.44
N GLU A 308 -16.16 -42.77 13.35
CA GLU A 308 -16.12 -41.32 13.64
C GLU A 308 -14.71 -40.88 14.10
N VAL A 309 -14.10 -41.62 15.03
CA VAL A 309 -12.73 -41.39 15.49
C VAL A 309 -11.70 -41.55 14.37
N MET A 310 -11.93 -42.46 13.40
CA MET A 310 -11.06 -42.60 12.22
C MET A 310 -11.19 -41.39 11.28
N GLN A 311 -12.42 -40.92 11.03
CA GLN A 311 -12.68 -39.74 10.19
C GLN A 311 -12.09 -38.46 10.83
N LEU A 312 -12.30 -38.26 12.13
CA LEU A 312 -11.73 -37.14 12.88
C LEU A 312 -10.19 -37.17 12.91
N LYS A 313 -9.57 -38.37 12.95
CA LYS A 313 -8.11 -38.51 12.82
C LYS A 313 -7.59 -38.15 11.44
N SER A 314 -8.31 -38.48 10.37
CA SER A 314 -7.97 -38.03 9.01
C SER A 314 -8.05 -36.50 8.93
N ALA A 315 -9.20 -35.92 9.27
CA ALA A 315 -9.40 -34.47 9.20
C ALA A 315 -8.40 -33.67 10.05
N LEU A 316 -7.99 -34.21 11.20
CA LEU A 316 -6.92 -33.64 12.03
C LEU A 316 -5.55 -33.70 11.35
N HIS A 317 -5.23 -34.79 10.65
CA HIS A 317 -4.00 -34.93 9.87
C HIS A 317 -4.00 -33.98 8.66
N ASP A 318 -5.11 -33.94 7.92
CA ASP A 318 -5.28 -33.08 6.75
C ASP A 318 -5.14 -31.59 7.14
N ALA A 319 -5.73 -31.18 8.26
CA ALA A 319 -5.55 -29.84 8.83
C ALA A 319 -4.12 -29.59 9.32
N GLN A 320 -3.48 -30.58 9.96
CA GLN A 320 -2.09 -30.47 10.44
C GLN A 320 -1.09 -30.30 9.27
N GLU A 321 -1.33 -30.95 8.12
CA GLU A 321 -0.55 -30.72 6.89
C GLU A 321 -0.81 -29.32 6.31
N GLN A 322 -2.07 -28.88 6.23
CA GLN A 322 -2.40 -27.53 5.76
C GLN A 322 -1.75 -26.43 6.60
N PHE A 323 -1.83 -26.49 7.93
CA PHE A 323 -1.13 -25.55 8.82
C PHE A 323 0.40 -25.62 8.69
N SER A 324 0.95 -26.80 8.38
CA SER A 324 2.39 -26.96 8.17
C SER A 324 2.84 -26.32 6.84
N LEU A 325 2.02 -26.42 5.79
CA LEU A 325 2.25 -25.77 4.50
C LEU A 325 2.08 -24.25 4.60
N GLU A 326 1.01 -23.76 5.23
CA GLU A 326 0.79 -22.32 5.46
C GLU A 326 1.93 -21.71 6.27
N LYS A 327 2.37 -22.39 7.35
CA LYS A 327 3.54 -21.98 8.12
C LYS A 327 4.83 -21.92 7.28
N ALA A 328 5.03 -22.86 6.36
CA ALA A 328 6.19 -22.85 5.46
C ALA A 328 6.13 -21.67 4.48
N ASN A 329 4.96 -21.37 3.92
CA ASN A 329 4.75 -20.21 3.04
C ASN A 329 4.99 -18.89 3.78
N LEU A 330 4.37 -18.70 4.94
CA LEU A 330 4.58 -17.52 5.78
C LEU A 330 6.04 -17.35 6.20
N GLN A 331 6.75 -18.45 6.47
CA GLN A 331 8.18 -18.41 6.78
C GLN A 331 9.03 -17.97 5.57
N ALA A 332 8.67 -18.38 4.36
CA ALA A 332 9.32 -17.95 3.12
C ALA A 332 9.03 -16.47 2.80
N ASP A 333 7.79 -16.01 3.01
CA ASP A 333 7.42 -14.60 2.87
C ASP A 333 8.19 -13.73 3.87
N ILE A 334 8.28 -14.13 5.14
CA ILE A 334 9.08 -13.45 6.17
C ILE A 334 10.55 -13.34 5.76
N SER A 335 11.15 -14.41 5.21
CA SER A 335 12.51 -14.36 4.66
C SER A 335 12.61 -13.39 3.47
N SER A 336 11.67 -13.44 2.52
CA SER A 336 11.65 -12.54 1.37
C SER A 336 11.49 -11.07 1.76
N PHE A 337 10.67 -10.76 2.76
CA PHE A 337 10.53 -9.40 3.30
C PHE A 337 11.78 -8.96 4.08
N SER A 338 12.45 -9.86 4.80
CA SER A 338 13.71 -9.56 5.48
C SER A 338 14.83 -9.23 4.48
N GLU A 339 14.95 -9.99 3.38
CA GLU A 339 15.89 -9.68 2.29
C GLU A 339 15.59 -8.33 1.63
N LYS A 340 14.31 -8.04 1.35
CA LYS A 340 13.88 -6.73 0.81
C LYS A 340 14.16 -5.59 1.79
N GLN A 341 14.01 -5.81 3.10
CA GLN A 341 14.33 -4.81 4.12
C GLN A 341 15.82 -4.46 4.08
N VAL A 342 16.72 -5.46 4.10
CA VAL A 342 18.17 -5.23 4.03
C VAL A 342 18.57 -4.50 2.73
N LEU A 343 17.92 -4.82 1.61
CA LEU A 343 18.14 -4.11 0.34
C LEU A 343 17.67 -2.64 0.38
N LEU A 344 16.57 -2.34 1.08
CA LEU A 344 16.07 -0.98 1.25
C LEU A 344 16.94 -0.19 2.24
N ASP A 345 17.32 -0.79 3.37
CA ASP A 345 18.17 -0.17 4.39
C ASP A 345 19.55 0.21 3.80
N THR A 346 20.21 -0.72 3.09
CA THR A 346 21.47 -0.42 2.39
C THR A 346 21.31 0.66 1.30
N ARG A 347 20.16 0.72 0.61
CA ARG A 347 19.89 1.80 -0.34
C ARG A 347 19.62 3.15 0.34
N VAL A 348 19.05 3.17 1.54
CA VAL A 348 18.92 4.39 2.35
C VAL A 348 20.30 4.88 2.82
N GLU A 349 21.20 3.97 3.20
CA GLU A 349 22.60 4.31 3.52
C GLU A 349 23.35 4.90 2.33
N GLU A 350 23.24 4.30 1.13
CA GLU A 350 23.81 4.87 -0.11
C GLU A 350 23.32 6.30 -0.37
N LEU A 351 22.02 6.54 -0.23
CA LEU A 351 21.41 7.84 -0.49
C LEU A 351 21.78 8.86 0.60
N SER A 352 21.93 8.42 1.85
CA SER A 352 22.47 9.25 2.94
C SER A 352 23.91 9.67 2.67
N PHE A 353 24.75 8.77 2.14
CA PHE A 353 26.12 9.10 1.75
C PHE A 353 26.16 10.10 0.57
N LYS A 354 25.34 9.87 -0.47
CA LYS A 354 25.23 10.77 -1.62
C LYS A 354 24.73 12.16 -1.24
N SER A 355 23.76 12.27 -0.32
CA SER A 355 23.31 13.55 0.24
C SER A 355 24.46 14.30 0.91
N LYS A 356 25.22 13.63 1.79
CA LYS A 356 26.36 14.24 2.49
C LYS A 356 27.44 14.74 1.53
N SER A 357 27.77 13.96 0.49
CA SER A 357 28.72 14.39 -0.57
C SER A 357 28.26 15.68 -1.24
N LEU A 358 26.98 15.75 -1.63
CA LEU A 358 26.40 16.93 -2.26
C LEU A 358 26.31 18.13 -1.30
N ASP A 359 25.98 17.90 -0.02
CA ASP A 359 25.98 18.94 1.01
C ASP A 359 27.39 19.54 1.21
N ASP A 360 28.44 18.72 1.18
CA ASP A 360 29.83 19.17 1.29
C ASP A 360 30.35 19.83 0.00
N GLU A 361 29.95 19.35 -1.19
CA GLU A 361 30.20 20.02 -2.48
C GLU A 361 29.54 21.41 -2.54
N ILE A 362 28.31 21.54 -2.04
CA ILE A 362 27.60 22.83 -1.93
C ILE A 362 28.34 23.78 -0.99
N ARG A 363 28.73 23.32 0.22
CA ARG A 363 29.51 24.12 1.18
C ARG A 363 30.83 24.62 0.59
N GLN A 364 31.52 23.78 -0.18
CA GLN A 364 32.75 24.18 -0.85
C GLN A 364 32.48 25.25 -1.92
N CYS A 365 31.45 25.08 -2.75
CA CYS A 365 31.04 26.09 -3.73
C CYS A 365 30.62 27.42 -3.08
N GLU A 366 29.95 27.39 -1.93
CA GLU A 366 29.60 28.59 -1.16
C GLU A 366 30.85 29.30 -0.61
N ALA A 367 31.83 28.55 -0.09
CA ALA A 367 33.09 29.11 0.41
C ALA A 367 33.93 29.74 -0.71
N ASP A 368 34.07 29.05 -1.85
CA ASP A 368 34.79 29.56 -3.02
C ASP A 368 34.10 30.78 -3.62
N LYS A 369 32.76 30.80 -3.64
CA LYS A 369 31.98 31.99 -4.01
C LYS A 369 32.28 33.16 -3.07
N MET A 370 32.24 32.95 -1.75
CA MET A 370 32.49 34.02 -0.77
C MET A 370 33.89 34.62 -0.89
N GLU A 371 34.93 33.81 -1.10
CA GLU A 371 36.28 34.34 -1.33
C GLU A 371 36.40 35.05 -2.70
N MET A 372 35.73 34.56 -3.75
CA MET A 372 35.70 35.25 -5.04
C MET A 372 34.98 36.61 -4.97
N GLU A 373 33.86 36.70 -4.26
CA GLU A 373 33.17 37.97 -3.96
C GLU A 373 34.08 38.91 -3.15
N ARG A 374 34.77 38.40 -2.13
CA ARG A 374 35.71 39.17 -1.31
C ARG A 374 36.90 39.69 -2.13
N LEU A 375 37.43 38.88 -3.04
CA LEU A 375 38.49 39.29 -3.98
C LEU A 375 37.98 40.31 -5.02
N HIS A 376 36.71 40.24 -5.43
CA HIS A 376 36.10 41.24 -6.30
C HIS A 376 36.04 42.61 -5.61
N VAL A 377 35.49 42.66 -4.40
CA VAL A 377 35.39 43.90 -3.60
C VAL A 377 36.78 44.53 -3.37
N VAL A 378 37.82 43.73 -3.08
CA VAL A 378 39.20 44.24 -2.93
C VAL A 378 39.73 44.85 -4.23
N ARG A 379 39.41 44.29 -5.40
CA ARG A 379 39.79 44.86 -6.70
C ARG A 379 39.02 46.15 -7.01
N GLU A 380 37.72 46.20 -6.71
CA GLU A 380 36.89 47.39 -6.90
C GLU A 380 37.37 48.55 -6.03
N MET A 381 37.72 48.29 -4.76
CA MET A 381 38.34 49.29 -3.87
C MET A 381 39.66 49.81 -4.44
N ALA A 382 40.56 48.93 -4.88
CA ALA A 382 41.85 49.33 -5.46
C ALA A 382 41.70 50.17 -6.74
N LEU A 383 40.74 49.84 -7.61
CA LEU A 383 40.40 50.62 -8.80
C LEU A 383 39.79 51.98 -8.45
N GLN A 384 38.93 52.05 -7.43
CA GLN A 384 38.34 53.29 -6.95
C GLN A 384 39.39 54.22 -6.31
N ASP A 385 40.38 53.67 -5.61
CA ASP A 385 41.53 54.41 -5.07
C ASP A 385 42.44 54.94 -6.20
N GLU A 386 42.64 54.16 -7.28
CA GLU A 386 43.34 54.62 -8.48
C GLU A 386 42.59 55.73 -9.21
N ILE A 387 41.28 55.58 -9.42
CA ILE A 387 40.42 56.63 -10.00
C ILE A 387 40.46 57.89 -9.13
N SER A 388 40.49 57.76 -7.81
CA SER A 388 40.56 58.89 -6.88
C SER A 388 41.92 59.60 -6.92
N ARG A 389 43.02 58.84 -6.98
CA ARG A 389 44.38 59.36 -7.19
C ARG A 389 44.50 60.12 -8.52
N LEU A 390 44.04 59.52 -9.62
CA LEU A 390 44.10 60.13 -10.94
C LEU A 390 43.24 61.40 -11.05
N LYS A 391 42.10 61.47 -10.34
CA LYS A 391 41.28 62.70 -10.26
C LYS A 391 42.04 63.86 -9.61
N VAL A 392 42.81 63.61 -8.54
CA VAL A 392 43.66 64.63 -7.91
C VAL A 392 44.77 65.06 -8.86
N GLU A 393 45.47 64.10 -9.49
CA GLU A 393 46.57 64.37 -10.42
C GLU A 393 46.12 65.16 -11.66
N VAL A 394 44.87 64.97 -12.12
CA VAL A 394 44.23 65.77 -13.17
C VAL A 394 43.87 67.17 -12.68
N ALA A 395 43.37 67.32 -11.45
CA ALA A 395 43.08 68.63 -10.87
C ALA A 395 44.36 69.49 -10.72
N ASP A 396 45.45 68.90 -10.24
CA ASP A 396 46.76 69.57 -10.13
C ASP A 396 47.29 69.99 -11.51
N ARG A 397 47.20 69.10 -12.52
CA ARG A 397 47.56 69.45 -13.90
C ARG A 397 46.70 70.56 -14.49
N ASN A 398 45.39 70.58 -14.21
CA ASN A 398 44.51 71.67 -14.64
C ASN A 398 44.92 73.00 -13.99
N GLY A 399 45.27 72.99 -12.70
CA GLY A 399 45.81 74.17 -12.01
C GLY A 399 47.12 74.68 -12.61
N HIS A 400 48.02 73.78 -13.03
CA HIS A 400 49.22 74.15 -13.78
C HIS A 400 48.92 74.72 -15.17
N VAL A 401 47.97 74.14 -15.92
CA VAL A 401 47.54 74.66 -17.24
C VAL A 401 46.91 76.05 -17.10
N GLU A 402 46.08 76.27 -16.09
CA GLU A 402 45.53 77.60 -15.78
C GLU A 402 46.63 78.63 -15.48
N ALA A 403 47.66 78.26 -14.70
CA ALA A 403 48.78 79.14 -14.39
C ALA A 403 49.57 79.48 -15.67
N VAL A 404 49.86 78.50 -16.52
CA VAL A 404 50.53 78.70 -17.82
C VAL A 404 49.68 79.57 -18.76
N ASN A 405 48.35 79.45 -18.75
CA ASN A 405 47.48 80.32 -19.56
C ASN A 405 47.50 81.78 -19.07
N LYS A 406 47.41 82.00 -17.74
CA LYS A 406 47.55 83.33 -17.12
C LYS A 406 48.91 83.97 -17.43
N ASP A 407 49.95 83.15 -17.55
CA ASP A 407 51.29 83.55 -17.99
C ASP A 407 51.33 83.90 -19.48
N PHE A 408 50.73 83.08 -20.34
CA PHE A 408 50.61 83.32 -21.78
C PHE A 408 49.84 84.60 -22.09
N ASP A 409 48.69 84.82 -21.45
CA ASP A 409 47.88 86.04 -21.60
C ASP A 409 48.69 87.29 -21.22
N ARG A 410 49.50 87.21 -20.15
CA ARG A 410 50.41 88.28 -19.73
C ARG A 410 51.53 88.52 -20.75
N PHE A 411 52.07 87.49 -21.39
CA PHE A 411 53.06 87.65 -22.46
C PHE A 411 52.45 88.23 -23.74
N LYS A 412 51.23 87.81 -24.09
CA LYS A 412 50.45 88.36 -25.20
C LYS A 412 50.19 89.86 -25.01
N LEU A 413 49.70 90.27 -23.83
CA LEU A 413 49.45 91.68 -23.51
C LEU A 413 50.74 92.53 -23.62
N LYS A 414 51.89 91.99 -23.17
CA LYS A 414 53.20 92.62 -23.37
C LYS A 414 53.62 92.73 -24.84
N TYR A 415 53.33 91.71 -25.65
CA TYR A 415 53.60 91.73 -27.09
C TYR A 415 52.74 92.78 -27.79
N ASP A 416 51.45 92.84 -27.49
CA ASP A 416 50.51 93.82 -28.04
C ASP A 416 50.93 95.27 -27.67
N MET A 417 51.41 95.49 -26.44
CA MET A 417 52.02 96.77 -26.02
C MET A 417 53.29 97.12 -26.82
N LEU A 418 54.24 96.19 -26.93
CA LEU A 418 55.50 96.43 -27.66
C LEU A 418 55.27 96.66 -29.16
N MET A 419 54.26 96.01 -29.75
CA MET A 419 53.85 96.27 -31.13
C MET A 419 53.31 97.69 -31.30
N ALA A 420 52.48 98.18 -30.37
CA ALA A 420 52.00 99.56 -30.38
C ALA A 420 53.14 100.59 -30.22
N GLU A 421 54.09 100.36 -29.29
CA GLU A 421 55.29 101.21 -29.15
C GLU A 421 56.14 101.24 -30.44
N LYS A 422 56.36 100.07 -31.05
CA LYS A 422 57.10 99.92 -32.30
C LYS A 422 56.39 100.62 -33.47
N ASP A 423 55.07 100.58 -33.55
CA ASP A 423 54.30 101.28 -34.59
C ASP A 423 54.26 102.81 -34.35
N GLU A 424 54.23 103.27 -33.09
CA GLU A 424 54.41 104.69 -32.76
C GLU A 424 55.80 105.20 -33.14
N LEU A 425 56.86 104.47 -32.78
CA LEU A 425 58.24 104.80 -33.17
C LEU A 425 58.42 104.80 -34.69
N ASN A 426 57.76 103.89 -35.41
CA ASN A 426 57.76 103.86 -36.88
C ASN A 426 57.05 105.09 -37.47
N ALA A 427 55.90 105.51 -36.91
CA ALA A 427 55.22 106.74 -37.34
C ALA A 427 56.05 108.01 -37.06
N ARG A 428 56.73 108.08 -35.90
CA ARG A 428 57.69 109.14 -35.58
C ARG A 428 58.88 109.13 -36.56
N ALA A 429 59.41 107.96 -36.92
CA ALA A 429 60.50 107.83 -37.88
C ALA A 429 60.08 108.26 -39.30
N GLN A 430 58.89 107.88 -39.77
CA GLN A 430 58.32 108.37 -41.04
C GLN A 430 58.14 109.89 -41.05
N THR A 431 57.67 110.47 -39.93
CA THR A 431 57.52 111.92 -39.77
C THR A 431 58.88 112.65 -39.82
N LEU A 432 59.90 112.10 -39.17
CA LEU A 432 61.27 112.63 -39.24
C LEU A 432 61.87 112.49 -40.64
N MET A 433 61.65 111.36 -41.32
CA MET A 433 62.10 111.12 -42.69
C MET A 433 61.48 112.15 -43.66
N ALA A 434 60.17 112.40 -43.58
CA ALA A 434 59.50 113.43 -44.38
C ALA A 434 60.06 114.85 -44.09
N ASN A 435 60.35 115.17 -42.83
CA ASN A 435 60.97 116.44 -42.44
C ASN A 435 62.42 116.58 -42.94
N VAL A 436 63.18 115.49 -43.01
CA VAL A 436 64.54 115.45 -43.59
C VAL A 436 64.44 115.65 -45.10
N SER A 437 63.62 114.86 -45.82
CA SER A 437 63.44 115.04 -47.27
C SER A 437 62.93 116.44 -47.65
N SER A 438 62.08 117.05 -46.83
CA SER A 438 61.64 118.44 -47.00
C SER A 438 62.80 119.43 -46.86
N ARG A 439 63.70 119.23 -45.88
CA ARG A 439 64.93 120.03 -45.74
C ARG A 439 65.95 119.78 -46.83
N ASP A 440 66.12 118.55 -47.28
CA ASP A 440 67.02 118.21 -48.39
C ASP A 440 66.55 118.88 -49.68
N ASN A 441 65.23 118.91 -49.94
CA ASN A 441 64.64 119.68 -51.04
C ASN A 441 64.96 121.19 -50.92
N GLN A 442 64.80 121.78 -49.73
CA GLN A 442 65.17 123.19 -49.49
C GLN A 442 66.67 123.46 -49.65
N ILE A 443 67.53 122.53 -49.22
CA ILE A 443 68.98 122.62 -49.39
C ILE A 443 69.35 122.51 -50.87
N GLN A 444 68.68 121.65 -51.63
CA GLN A 444 68.87 121.50 -53.08
C GLN A 444 68.39 122.74 -53.86
N GLU A 445 67.27 123.37 -53.44
CA GLU A 445 66.78 124.65 -53.96
C GLU A 445 67.80 125.79 -53.69
N MET A 446 68.25 125.94 -52.43
CA MET A 446 69.30 126.91 -52.07
C MET A 446 70.62 126.65 -52.80
N ALA A 447 71.03 125.38 -52.98
CA ALA A 447 72.21 125.01 -53.74
C ALA A 447 72.07 125.36 -55.23
N GLY A 448 70.86 125.21 -55.80
CA GLY A 448 70.51 125.68 -57.14
C GLY A 448 70.66 127.19 -57.28
N HIS A 449 70.10 127.97 -56.34
CA HIS A 449 70.27 129.43 -56.31
C HIS A 449 71.74 129.86 -56.15
N LEU A 450 72.51 129.20 -55.28
CA LEU A 450 73.94 129.45 -55.12
C LEU A 450 74.75 129.08 -56.36
N SER A 451 74.36 128.03 -57.09
CA SER A 451 74.99 127.67 -58.36
C SER A 451 74.69 128.68 -59.46
N LEU A 452 73.44 129.16 -59.56
CA LEU A 452 73.05 130.20 -60.51
C LEU A 452 73.83 131.49 -60.24
N LEU A 453 73.85 131.96 -58.99
CA LEU A 453 74.59 133.15 -58.58
C LEU A 453 76.11 133.02 -58.84
N ARG A 454 76.69 131.81 -58.70
CA ARG A 454 78.08 131.55 -59.10
C ARG A 454 78.27 131.70 -60.62
N THR A 455 77.38 131.13 -61.45
CA THR A 455 77.48 131.29 -62.90
C THR A 455 77.26 132.73 -63.36
N GLU A 456 76.42 133.51 -62.67
CA GLU A 456 76.28 134.95 -62.89
C GLU A 456 77.56 135.70 -62.50
N HIS A 457 78.19 135.38 -61.36
CA HIS A 457 79.47 135.94 -60.98
C HIS A 457 80.61 135.56 -61.95
N GLU A 458 80.68 134.32 -62.42
CA GLU A 458 81.64 133.88 -63.45
C GLU A 458 81.43 134.62 -64.78
N GLY A 459 80.16 134.81 -65.20
CA GLY A 459 79.82 135.62 -66.37
C GLY A 459 80.20 137.09 -66.22
N LEU A 460 80.00 137.67 -65.02
CA LEU A 460 80.43 139.04 -64.69
C LEU A 460 81.96 139.18 -64.64
N ILE A 461 82.68 138.16 -64.15
CA ILE A 461 84.14 138.10 -64.18
C ILE A 461 84.63 138.06 -65.63
N PHE A 462 84.10 137.16 -66.46
CA PHE A 462 84.45 137.08 -67.88
C PHE A 462 84.13 138.39 -68.64
N GLY A 463 83.00 139.03 -68.34
CA GLY A 463 82.65 140.36 -68.87
C GLY A 463 83.63 141.45 -68.44
N SER A 464 84.05 141.43 -67.17
CA SER A 464 85.08 142.32 -66.62
C SER A 464 86.45 142.09 -67.27
N GLU A 465 86.86 140.84 -67.48
CA GLU A 465 88.09 140.49 -68.20
C GLU A 465 88.05 140.94 -69.68
N CYS A 466 86.90 140.81 -70.34
CA CYS A 466 86.71 141.37 -71.69
C CYS A 466 86.86 142.90 -71.70
N ALA A 467 86.27 143.58 -70.71
CA ALA A 467 86.41 145.03 -70.56
C ALA A 467 87.86 145.44 -70.26
N HIS A 468 88.59 144.69 -69.42
CA HIS A 468 90.01 144.93 -69.15
C HIS A 468 90.87 144.75 -70.40
N ARG A 469 90.68 143.66 -71.18
CA ARG A 469 91.37 143.47 -72.47
C ARG A 469 91.15 144.65 -73.43
N LEU A 470 89.92 145.15 -73.53
CA LEU A 470 89.58 146.28 -74.40
C LEU A 470 90.13 147.62 -73.86
N VAL A 471 90.22 147.79 -72.53
CA VAL A 471 90.92 148.91 -71.89
C VAL A 471 92.43 148.86 -72.15
N ASP A 472 93.05 147.67 -72.14
CA ASP A 472 94.47 147.52 -72.43
C ASP A 472 94.80 147.72 -73.92
N GLU A 473 93.94 147.27 -74.84
CA GLU A 473 94.02 147.60 -76.27
C GLU A 473 93.91 149.13 -76.49
N LEU A 474 92.99 149.81 -75.79
CA LEU A 474 92.88 151.26 -75.80
C LEU A 474 94.13 151.96 -75.21
N LYS A 475 94.76 151.42 -74.16
CA LYS A 475 96.04 151.95 -73.63
C LYS A 475 97.14 151.85 -74.68
N SER A 476 97.32 150.67 -75.30
CA SER A 476 98.32 150.48 -76.36
C SER A 476 98.09 151.45 -77.53
N ARG A 477 96.83 151.68 -77.91
CA ARG A 477 96.48 152.66 -78.96
C ARG A 477 96.74 154.10 -78.54
N VAL A 478 96.58 154.45 -77.26
CA VAL A 478 96.99 155.75 -76.71
C VAL A 478 98.51 155.90 -76.71
N GLU A 479 99.27 154.84 -76.41
CA GLU A 479 100.74 154.87 -76.46
C GLU A 479 101.27 155.00 -77.90
N GLU A 480 100.67 154.33 -78.89
CA GLU A 480 100.97 154.56 -80.31
C GLU A 480 100.72 156.02 -80.72
N LEU A 481 99.57 156.59 -80.35
CA LEU A 481 99.24 157.98 -80.65
C LEU A 481 100.18 158.96 -79.93
N GLN A 482 100.58 158.66 -78.70
CA GLN A 482 101.55 159.46 -77.95
C GLN A 482 102.95 159.41 -78.59
N GLN A 483 103.37 158.27 -79.14
CA GLN A 483 104.63 158.17 -79.89
C GLN A 483 104.58 159.00 -81.18
N GLU A 484 103.47 158.99 -81.92
CA GLU A 484 103.31 159.82 -83.13
C GLU A 484 103.24 161.33 -82.79
N VAL A 485 102.56 161.72 -81.70
CA VAL A 485 102.59 163.10 -81.18
C VAL A 485 104.01 163.52 -80.79
N ASN A 486 104.78 162.65 -80.13
CA ASN A 486 106.19 162.92 -79.82
C ASN A 486 107.02 163.08 -81.09
N ARG A 487 106.80 162.24 -82.11
CA ARG A 487 107.48 162.33 -83.42
C ARG A 487 107.16 163.64 -84.15
N GLN A 488 105.92 164.10 -84.09
CA GLN A 488 105.50 165.40 -84.63
C GLN A 488 106.12 166.57 -83.85
N SER A 489 106.23 166.46 -82.52
CA SER A 489 106.88 167.47 -81.67
C SER A 489 108.36 167.68 -82.00
N VAL A 490 109.09 166.61 -82.34
CA VAL A 490 110.48 166.69 -82.83
C VAL A 490 110.56 167.45 -84.15
N VAL A 491 109.75 167.08 -85.16
CA VAL A 491 109.73 167.75 -86.47
C VAL A 491 109.37 169.23 -86.36
N ILE A 492 108.46 169.60 -85.45
CA ILE A 492 108.11 171.00 -85.16
C ILE A 492 109.28 171.75 -84.48
N SER A 493 110.06 171.06 -83.64
CA SER A 493 111.22 171.62 -82.94
C SER A 493 112.39 171.93 -83.88
N ASP A 494 112.71 171.00 -84.79
CA ASP A 494 113.76 171.17 -85.80
C ASP A 494 113.42 172.35 -86.73
N ALA A 495 112.20 172.38 -87.28
CA ALA A 495 111.69 173.47 -88.10
C ALA A 495 111.50 174.82 -87.36
N ALA A 496 111.67 174.83 -86.02
CA ALA A 496 111.73 176.04 -85.21
C ALA A 496 113.17 176.49 -84.93
N GLU A 497 114.15 175.58 -84.84
CA GLU A 497 115.55 175.94 -84.69
C GLU A 497 116.17 176.44 -86.00
N GLU A 498 115.80 175.87 -87.15
CA GLU A 498 116.16 176.42 -88.47
C GLU A 498 115.76 177.89 -88.61
N LYS A 499 114.53 178.24 -88.16
CA LYS A 499 114.02 179.61 -88.14
C LYS A 499 114.78 180.50 -87.17
N ARG A 500 115.25 179.97 -86.04
CA ARG A 500 116.11 180.72 -85.09
C ARG A 500 117.49 180.99 -85.69
N GLU A 501 118.07 180.07 -86.45
CA GLU A 501 119.38 180.26 -87.06
C GLU A 501 119.36 181.29 -88.20
N VAL A 502 118.32 181.30 -89.03
CA VAL A 502 118.10 182.38 -90.02
C VAL A 502 118.03 183.76 -89.35
N ILE A 503 117.41 183.85 -88.17
CA ILE A 503 117.36 185.11 -87.38
C ILE A 503 118.75 185.48 -86.84
N ARG A 504 119.56 184.52 -86.36
CA ARG A 504 120.95 184.79 -85.92
C ARG A 504 121.80 185.35 -87.05
N GLN A 505 121.72 184.77 -88.25
CA GLN A 505 122.45 185.25 -89.44
C GLN A 505 121.99 186.65 -89.88
N LEU A 506 120.68 186.92 -89.86
CA LEU A 506 120.13 188.24 -90.19
C LEU A 506 120.62 189.32 -89.22
N CYS A 507 120.61 189.05 -87.90
CA CYS A 507 121.14 189.97 -86.89
C CYS A 507 122.62 190.27 -87.07
N PHE A 508 123.44 189.28 -87.43
CA PHE A 508 124.88 189.47 -87.68
C PHE A 508 125.15 190.41 -88.86
N SER A 509 124.30 190.35 -89.91
CA SER A 509 124.39 191.28 -91.05
C SER A 509 124.01 192.73 -90.67
N LEU A 510 123.01 192.90 -89.80
CA LEU A 510 122.52 194.22 -89.37
C LEU A 510 123.55 195.01 -88.58
N GLU A 511 124.27 194.37 -87.67
CA GLU A 511 125.29 195.04 -86.85
C GLU A 511 126.47 195.55 -87.72
N HIS A 512 126.82 194.82 -88.78
CA HIS A 512 127.87 195.21 -89.73
C HIS A 512 127.50 196.45 -90.57
N TYR A 513 126.23 196.63 -90.94
CA TYR A 513 125.77 197.88 -91.56
C TYR A 513 125.66 199.03 -90.55
N ARG A 514 125.43 198.72 -89.27
CA ARG A 514 125.28 199.73 -88.20
C ARG A 514 126.60 200.42 -87.86
N SER A 515 127.71 199.68 -87.75
CA SER A 515 129.02 200.28 -87.46
C SER A 515 129.49 201.21 -88.58
N GLY A 516 129.40 200.79 -89.85
CA GLY A 516 129.78 201.60 -91.00
C GLY A 516 128.98 202.92 -91.12
N TYR A 517 127.71 202.92 -90.69
CA TYR A 517 126.90 204.15 -90.64
C TYR A 517 127.36 205.13 -89.55
N GLN A 518 127.96 204.66 -88.45
CA GLN A 518 128.50 205.54 -87.42
C GLN A 518 129.80 206.24 -87.88
N GLU A 519 130.67 205.53 -88.59
CA GLU A 519 131.92 206.08 -89.12
C GLU A 519 131.66 207.13 -90.22
N LEU A 520 130.77 206.83 -91.17
CA LEU A 520 130.42 207.76 -92.25
C LEU A 520 129.81 209.08 -91.73
N ARG A 521 129.12 209.03 -90.57
CA ARG A 521 128.44 210.19 -89.98
C ARG A 521 129.37 211.15 -89.21
N GLN A 522 130.63 210.76 -88.94
CA GLN A 522 131.62 211.67 -88.35
C GLN A 522 132.37 212.52 -89.40
N ALA A 523 132.37 212.12 -90.67
CA ALA A 523 133.18 212.75 -91.72
C ALA A 523 132.58 214.05 -92.30
N PHE A 524 131.24 214.22 -92.31
CA PHE A 524 130.58 215.37 -92.97
C PHE A 524 129.34 215.88 -92.21
N THR A 525 129.48 216.94 -91.41
CA THR A 525 128.80 218.24 -91.64
C THR A 525 129.14 219.29 -90.59
N GLY A 526 129.69 220.42 -91.04
CA GLY A 526 129.95 221.60 -90.22
C GLY A 526 129.72 222.90 -90.99
N HIS A 527 128.49 223.18 -91.43
CA HIS A 527 128.15 224.44 -92.12
C HIS A 527 126.67 224.84 -91.96
N ARG A 528 126.42 226.15 -91.73
CA ARG A 528 125.13 226.86 -91.46
C ARG A 528 124.21 226.21 -90.40
N ARG A 529 123.97 226.75 -89.20
CA ARG A 529 123.64 228.11 -88.68
C ARG A 529 122.18 228.60 -88.85
N ARG A 530 121.48 228.55 -87.69
CA ARG A 530 120.71 229.63 -87.01
C ARG A 530 119.23 229.87 -87.34
N ALA A 531 118.55 230.35 -86.28
CA ALA A 531 117.15 230.78 -86.16
C ALA A 531 116.13 229.61 -86.21
N VAL A 532 115.03 229.61 -85.43
CA VAL A 532 114.51 230.59 -84.44
C VAL A 532 114.38 229.92 -83.06
N ALA A 533 114.18 230.72 -82.00
CA ALA A 533 113.87 230.29 -80.64
C ALA A 533 112.35 230.03 -80.42
N ALA A 534 111.96 229.87 -79.14
CA ALA A 534 110.60 229.77 -78.57
C ALA A 534 109.94 228.38 -78.53
N ALA A 535 109.18 228.19 -77.44
CA ALA A 535 108.41 227.00 -77.01
C ALA A 535 109.26 225.72 -76.81
#